data_AF-A0A8H9FVP0-F1
#
_entry.id   AF-A0A8H9FVP0-F1
#
_cell.length_a   1.000
_cell.length_b   1.000
_cell.length_c   1.000
_cell.angle_alpha   90.00
_cell.angle_beta   90.00
_cell.angle_gamma   90.00
#
_symmetry.space_group_name_H-M   'P 1'
#
loop_
_entity.id
_entity.type
_entity.pdbx_description
1 polymer ?
#
loop_
_entity_poly.entity_id
_entity_poly.type
_entity_poly.pdbx_seq_one_letter_code
_entity_poly.pdbx_strand_id
1 'polypeptide(L)' 'MTTPEFLRSVRTATRARTHVRAHHRADVFRAATGNWCWSCRCGAGAHAGRTRTDHQWMSAAAVLHEAARPDA' A
#
# COMPACT_ATOMS: atom_id res chain seq x y z
N MET A 1 -16.33 -19.24 29.28
CA MET A 1 -15.45 -18.82 28.17
C MET A 1 -15.20 -17.32 28.34
N THR A 2 -14.04 -16.97 28.89
CA THR A 2 -13.77 -15.66 29.48
C THR A 2 -13.37 -14.63 28.41
N THR A 3 -14.15 -13.57 28.34
CA THR A 3 -14.05 -12.37 27.50
C THR A 3 -12.66 -11.69 27.33
N PRO A 4 -11.66 -11.79 28.24
CA PRO A 4 -10.35 -11.14 28.03
C PRO A 4 -9.53 -11.66 26.84
N GLU A 5 -9.61 -12.96 26.50
CA GLU A 5 -8.82 -13.56 25.41
C GLU A 5 -9.32 -13.10 24.03
N PHE A 6 -10.64 -12.98 23.86
CA PHE A 6 -11.26 -12.47 22.63
C PHE A 6 -10.89 -11.01 22.37
N LEU A 7 -10.99 -10.14 23.39
CA LEU A 7 -10.63 -8.73 23.27
C LEU A 7 -9.13 -8.53 23.00
N ARG A 8 -8.27 -9.39 23.56
CA ARG A 8 -6.83 -9.41 23.27
C ARG A 8 -6.58 -9.81 21.82
N SER A 9 -7.20 -10.89 21.34
CA SER A 9 -7.12 -11.36 19.95
C SER A 9 -7.53 -10.28 18.94
N VAL A 10 -8.67 -9.62 19.16
CA VAL A 10 -9.16 -8.51 18.32
C VAL A 10 -8.21 -7.32 18.33
N ARG A 11 -7.66 -6.93 19.50
CA ARG A 11 -6.66 -5.84 19.59
C ARG A 11 -5.38 -6.16 18.82
N THR A 12 -4.87 -7.39 18.90
CA THR A 12 -3.72 -7.83 18.09
C THR A 12 -4.03 -7.83 16.61
N ALA A 13 -5.22 -8.28 16.20
CA ALA A 13 -5.63 -8.27 14.79
C ALA A 13 -5.74 -6.84 14.22
N THR A 14 -6.32 -5.90 14.97
CA THR A 14 -6.42 -4.49 14.55
C THR A 14 -5.03 -3.83 14.51
N ARG A 15 -4.15 -4.13 15.47
CA ARG A 15 -2.76 -3.62 15.49
C ARG A 15 -1.91 -4.19 14.36
N ALA A 16 -2.05 -5.48 14.04
CA ALA A 16 -1.40 -6.10 12.90
C ALA A 16 -1.88 -5.48 11.59
N ARG A 17 -3.20 -5.35 11.39
CA ARG A 17 -3.78 -4.71 10.18
C ARG A 17 -3.33 -3.27 9.97
N THR A 18 -3.23 -2.48 11.03
CA THR A 18 -2.78 -1.08 10.95
C THR A 18 -1.28 -0.98 10.66
N HIS A 19 -0.46 -1.83 11.30
CA HIS A 19 0.97 -1.92 11.01
C HIS A 19 1.24 -2.38 9.57
N VAL A 20 0.51 -3.39 9.11
CA VAL A 20 0.57 -3.91 7.74
C VAL A 20 0.13 -2.83 6.75
N ARG A 21 -1.01 -2.13 6.93
CA ARG A 21 -1.38 -1.01 6.04
C ARG A 21 -0.32 0.09 5.99
N ALA A 22 0.32 0.41 7.11
CA ALA A 22 1.38 1.41 7.17
C ALA A 22 2.67 1.00 6.43
N HIS A 23 2.99 -0.29 6.39
CA HIS A 23 4.20 -0.81 5.72
C HIS A 23 4.10 -0.93 4.21
N HIS A 24 2.90 -0.68 3.70
CA HIS A 24 2.46 -1.40 2.53
C HIS A 24 1.53 -0.47 1.70
N ARG A 25 1.27 0.74 2.19
CA ARG A 25 0.83 1.87 1.40
C ARG A 25 1.81 2.17 0.26
N ALA A 26 1.28 2.44 -0.92
CA ALA A 26 1.99 2.84 -2.11
C ALA A 26 1.81 4.35 -2.34
N ASP A 27 2.93 5.05 -2.53
CA ASP A 27 2.94 6.48 -2.81
C ASP A 27 3.24 6.70 -4.30
N VAL A 28 2.37 7.45 -4.97
CA VAL A 28 2.52 7.85 -6.38
C VAL A 28 3.04 9.28 -6.43
N PHE A 29 4.12 9.51 -7.16
CA PHE A 29 4.77 10.81 -7.22
C PHE A 29 5.43 11.05 -8.59
N ARG A 30 5.72 12.33 -8.87
CA ARG A 30 6.47 12.73 -10.05
C ARG A 30 7.94 12.90 -9.66
N ALA A 31 8.83 12.15 -10.29
CA ALA A 31 10.27 12.29 -10.07
C ALA A 31 10.79 13.64 -10.61
N ALA A 32 11.99 14.05 -10.17
CA ALA A 32 12.65 15.27 -10.65
C ALA A 32 12.85 15.29 -12.19
N THR A 33 12.99 14.11 -12.80
CA THR A 33 13.04 13.94 -14.27
C THR A 33 11.69 14.18 -14.97
N GLY A 34 10.62 14.40 -14.22
CA GLY A 34 9.26 14.59 -14.71
C GLY A 34 8.49 13.30 -14.99
N ASN A 35 9.12 12.14 -14.81
CA ASN A 35 8.52 10.82 -14.96
C ASN A 35 7.61 10.49 -13.78
N TRP A 36 6.53 9.75 -14.04
CA TRP A 36 5.66 9.22 -13.00
C TRP A 36 6.23 7.95 -12.41
N CYS A 37 6.16 7.85 -11.08
CA CYS A 37 6.66 6.73 -10.32
C CYS A 37 5.65 6.36 -9.24
N TRP A 38 5.67 5.12 -8.80
CA TRP A 38 5.10 4.76 -7.50
C TRP A 38 6.05 3.85 -6.74
N SER A 39 6.00 3.90 -5.42
CA SER A 39 6.79 3.04 -4.56
C SER A 39 6.04 2.68 -3.29
N CYS A 40 6.32 1.50 -2.76
CA CYS A 40 5.78 1.01 -1.51
C CYS A 40 6.95 0.67 -0.57
N ARG A 41 6.74 0.85 0.74
CA ARG A 41 7.77 0.57 1.77
C ARG A 41 8.22 -0.90 1.82
N CYS A 42 7.48 -1.82 1.22
CA CYS A 42 7.90 -3.21 1.05
C CYS A 42 8.93 -3.43 -0.08
N GLY A 43 9.32 -2.38 -0.80
CA GLY A 43 10.30 -2.44 -1.89
C GLY A 43 9.70 -2.56 -3.29
N ALA A 44 8.40 -2.79 -3.42
CA ALA A 44 7.71 -2.78 -4.71
C ALA A 44 7.57 -1.35 -5.25
N GLY A 45 7.66 -1.20 -6.58
CA GLY A 45 7.45 0.06 -7.26
C GLY A 45 7.61 -0.06 -8.76
N ALA A 46 7.23 0.99 -9.49
CA ALA A 46 7.40 1.07 -10.94
C ALA A 46 7.63 2.52 -11.40
N HIS A 47 8.07 2.67 -12.64
CA HIS A 47 8.30 3.95 -13.31
C HIS A 47 7.61 3.96 -14.67
N ALA A 48 7.16 5.13 -15.10
CA ALA A 48 6.54 5.36 -16.39
C ALA A 48 6.99 6.70 -17.00
N GLY A 49 6.40 7.06 -18.14
CA GLY A 49 6.67 8.32 -18.82
C GLY A 49 6.12 9.54 -18.08
N ARG A 50 5.95 10.64 -18.82
CA ARG A 50 5.56 11.95 -18.27
C ARG A 50 4.11 12.32 -18.54
N THR A 51 3.37 11.46 -19.24
CA THR A 51 2.03 11.78 -19.72
C THR A 51 0.99 11.62 -18.61
N ARG A 52 -0.23 12.13 -18.85
CA ARG A 52 -1.36 11.90 -17.94
C ARG A 52 -1.77 10.43 -17.90
N THR A 53 -1.64 9.71 -19.02
CA THR A 53 -1.92 8.27 -19.09
C THR A 53 -0.93 7.48 -18.24
N ASP A 54 0.35 7.86 -18.25
CA ASP A 54 1.37 7.28 -17.37
C ASP A 54 1.01 7.45 -15.88
N HIS A 55 0.53 8.63 -15.48
CA HIS A 55 0.04 8.87 -14.12
C HIS A 55 -1.11 7.94 -13.74
N GLN A 56 -2.07 7.73 -14.65
CA GLN A 56 -3.21 6.84 -14.41
C GLN A 56 -2.75 5.39 -14.24
N TRP A 57 -1.80 4.92 -15.06
CA TRP A 57 -1.22 3.59 -14.91
C TRP A 57 -0.46 3.42 -13.60
N MET A 58 0.35 4.40 -13.19
CA MET A 58 1.05 4.34 -11.90
C MET A 58 0.08 4.35 -10.72
N SER A 59 -1.01 5.12 -10.81
CA SER A 59 -2.06 5.14 -9.78
C SER A 59 -2.79 3.80 -9.69
N ALA A 60 -3.18 3.22 -10.83
CA ALA A 60 -3.84 1.92 -10.86
C ALA A 60 -2.94 0.81 -10.32
N ALA A 61 -1.66 0.80 -10.72
CA ALA A 61 -0.69 -0.18 -10.24
C ALA A 61 -0.46 -0.08 -8.72
N ALA A 62 -0.34 1.14 -8.18
CA ALA A 62 -0.22 1.37 -6.74
C ALA A 62 -1.44 0.83 -5.96
N VAL A 63 -2.65 1.12 -6.44
CA VAL A 63 -3.89 0.63 -5.81
C VAL A 63 -4.01 -0.89 -5.91
N LEU A 64 -3.68 -1.48 -7.06
CA LEU A 64 -3.70 -2.94 -7.22
C LEU A 64 -2.69 -3.62 -6.31
N HIS A 65 -1.52 -3.05 -6.12
CA HIS A 65 -0.52 -3.55 -5.17
C HIS A 65 -0.99 -3.47 -3.72
N GLU A 66 -1.68 -2.40 -3.35
CA GLU A 66 -2.31 -2.28 -2.04
C GLU A 66 -3.44 -3.29 -1.84
N ALA A 67 -4.22 -3.59 -2.89
CA ALA A 67 -5.34 -4.51 -2.86
C ALA A 67 -4.92 -5.99 -2.92
N ALA A 68 -3.82 -6.33 -3.59
CA ALA A 68 -3.28 -7.69 -3.72
C ALA A 68 -2.65 -8.23 -2.42
N ARG A 69 -2.90 -7.58 -1.28
CA ARG A 69 -2.39 -7.99 0.02
C ARG A 69 -3.10 -9.25 0.51
N PRO A 70 -2.36 -10.19 1.13
CA PRO A 70 -2.96 -11.42 1.67
C PRO A 70 -3.95 -11.19 2.82
N ASP A 71 -4.00 -9.98 3.39
CA ASP A 71 -4.88 -9.62 4.52
C ASP A 71 -5.95 -8.54 4.16
N ALA A 72 -6.17 -8.26 2.87
CA ALA A 72 -7.16 -7.27 2.42
C ALA A 72 -8.61 -7.72 2.66
#